data_AF-A0A7C5G1J3-F1
#
_entry.id   AF-A0A7C5G1J3-F1
#
_cell.length_a   1.000
_cell.length_b   1.000
_cell.length_c   1.000
_cell.angle_alpha   90.00
_cell.angle_beta   90.00
_cell.angle_gamma   90.00
#
_symmetry.space_group_name_H-M   'P 1'
#
loop_
_entity.id
_entity.type
_entity.pdbx_description
1 polymer ?
#
loop_
_entity_poly.entity_id
_entity_poly.type
_entity_poly.pdbx_seq_one_letter_code
_entity_poly.pdbx_strand_id
1 'polypeptide(L)'
;MENKNPISEELLADLRAKGVDIDRTLRILELINQHPQALSPTAMNHRLPSEGDSRITDRTELMGVAIAAPLAVAAFEKLNLSRAIGEFAEARGGTYYFSLRGLRTLGILLYPQVGYGVLNGGSATTYADEKKNRAIDEGAFEVLREDFFNIADRAKNLPKGITPAYVEKDGSPGPSFLLLKMWSLLIHALEYRLLTGDRETAVLPLFQMTSLATDGPLQEAYQRYRQDPLLAELIAHTHSDPTRVESAQQGL
;
A
#
# COMPACT_ATOMS: atom_id res chain seq x y z
N MET A 1 -24.45 -34.50 20.48
CA MET A 1 -23.24 -33.94 21.13
C MET A 1 -23.43 -32.45 21.19
N GLU A 2 -23.51 -31.88 22.38
CA GLU A 2 -23.73 -30.45 22.61
C GLU A 2 -22.58 -29.65 21.99
N ASN A 3 -22.91 -28.78 21.05
CA ASN A 3 -21.99 -27.81 20.49
C ASN A 3 -21.80 -26.71 21.55
N LYS A 4 -20.92 -26.94 22.53
CA LYS A 4 -20.56 -25.93 23.53
C LYS A 4 -19.76 -24.85 22.82
N ASN A 5 -20.41 -23.74 22.48
CA ASN A 5 -19.73 -22.53 22.06
C ASN A 5 -18.69 -22.15 23.13
N PRO A 6 -17.39 -22.11 22.82
CA PRO A 6 -16.32 -21.97 23.82
C PRO A 6 -16.12 -20.53 24.31
N ILE A 7 -17.00 -19.60 23.92
CA ILE A 7 -16.91 -18.17 24.20
C ILE A 7 -18.04 -17.79 25.17
N SER A 8 -17.73 -17.02 26.22
CA SER A 8 -18.77 -16.45 27.09
C SER A 8 -19.69 -15.51 26.32
N GLU A 9 -20.96 -15.41 26.74
CA GLU A 9 -21.92 -14.47 26.15
C GLU A 9 -21.46 -13.01 26.25
N GLU A 10 -20.75 -12.65 27.32
CA GLU A 10 -20.16 -11.32 27.52
C GLU A 10 -19.12 -11.00 26.44
N LEU A 11 -18.21 -11.95 26.15
CA LEU A 11 -17.22 -11.79 25.10
C LEU A 11 -17.87 -11.81 23.71
N LEU A 12 -18.88 -12.66 23.48
CA LEU A 12 -19.67 -12.65 22.25
C LEU A 12 -20.36 -11.29 22.01
N ALA A 13 -20.92 -10.68 23.04
CA ALA A 13 -21.53 -9.36 22.96
C ALA A 13 -20.49 -8.27 22.66
N ASP A 14 -19.32 -8.31 23.31
CA ASP A 14 -18.21 -7.39 23.05
C ASP A 14 -17.66 -7.52 21.61
N LEU A 15 -17.46 -8.75 21.13
CA LEU A 15 -17.00 -9.03 19.76
C LEU A 15 -18.01 -8.52 18.72
N ARG A 16 -19.32 -8.73 18.95
CA ARG A 16 -20.38 -8.18 18.09
C ARG A 16 -20.38 -6.66 18.10
N ALA A 17 -20.26 -6.05 19.28
CA ALA A 17 -20.21 -4.59 19.42
C ALA A 17 -19.00 -3.98 18.70
N LYS A 18 -17.88 -4.71 18.63
CA LYS A 18 -16.66 -4.33 17.90
C LYS A 18 -16.71 -4.66 16.41
N GLY A 19 -17.79 -5.31 15.92
CA GLY A 19 -17.93 -5.70 14.53
C GLY A 19 -16.95 -6.79 14.09
N VAL A 20 -16.60 -7.69 15.02
CA VAL A 20 -15.67 -8.80 14.75
C VAL A 20 -16.36 -9.88 13.90
N ASP A 21 -15.66 -10.42 12.90
CA ASP A 21 -16.01 -11.64 12.18
C ASP A 21 -15.73 -12.85 13.08
N ILE A 22 -16.68 -13.11 13.97
CA ILE A 22 -16.59 -14.14 15.02
C ILE A 22 -16.33 -15.53 14.42
N ASP A 23 -16.97 -15.84 13.30
CA ASP A 23 -16.81 -17.14 12.63
C ASP A 23 -15.38 -17.31 12.11
N ARG A 24 -14.83 -16.27 11.49
CA ARG A 24 -13.43 -16.27 11.05
C ARG A 24 -12.46 -16.35 12.23
N THR A 25 -12.69 -15.58 13.30
CA THR A 25 -11.85 -15.63 14.51
C THR A 25 -11.84 -17.02 15.12
N LEU A 26 -13.02 -17.64 15.29
CA LEU A 26 -13.15 -18.99 15.83
C LEU A 26 -12.46 -20.03 14.95
N ARG A 27 -12.60 -19.91 13.62
CA ARG A 27 -11.93 -20.80 12.67
C ARG A 27 -10.41 -20.67 12.74
N ILE A 28 -9.88 -19.46 12.88
CA ILE A 28 -8.44 -19.23 13.08
C ILE A 28 -7.98 -19.86 14.40
N LEU A 29 -8.74 -19.66 15.48
CA LEU A 29 -8.42 -20.25 16.78
C LEU A 29 -8.44 -21.78 16.74
N GLU A 30 -9.40 -22.37 16.05
CA GLU A 30 -9.48 -23.81 15.84
C GLU A 30 -8.25 -24.33 15.08
N LEU A 31 -7.85 -23.65 13.99
CA LEU A 31 -6.64 -24.00 13.24
C LEU A 31 -5.37 -23.93 14.10
N ILE A 32 -5.26 -22.90 14.95
CA ILE A 32 -4.13 -22.75 15.88
C ILE A 32 -4.12 -23.90 16.90
N ASN A 33 -5.28 -24.23 17.48
CA ASN A 33 -5.41 -25.30 18.47
C ASN A 33 -5.17 -26.70 17.88
N GLN A 34 -5.50 -26.91 16.61
CA GLN A 34 -5.22 -28.15 15.87
C GLN A 34 -3.74 -28.30 15.51
N HIS A 35 -2.99 -27.18 15.43
CA HIS A 35 -1.58 -27.17 15.05
C HIS A 35 -0.70 -26.37 16.02
N PRO A 36 -0.64 -26.72 17.32
CA PRO A 36 0.12 -25.96 18.32
C PRO A 36 1.62 -25.91 18.02
N GLN A 37 2.13 -26.90 17.28
CA GLN A 37 3.51 -26.95 16.82
C GLN A 37 3.84 -25.80 15.84
N ALA A 38 2.87 -25.30 15.06
CA ALA A 38 3.05 -24.20 14.11
C ALA A 38 3.33 -22.85 14.80
N LEU A 39 3.05 -22.74 16.10
CA LEU A 39 3.40 -21.58 16.93
C LEU A 39 4.84 -21.64 17.46
N SER A 40 5.53 -22.78 17.32
CA SER A 40 6.92 -22.89 17.72
C SER A 40 7.81 -22.19 16.69
N PRO A 41 8.73 -21.27 17.10
CA PRO A 41 9.70 -20.64 16.21
C PRO A 41 10.54 -21.65 15.40
N THR A 42 10.68 -22.87 15.91
CA THR A 42 11.41 -23.97 15.27
C THR A 42 10.61 -24.76 14.22
N ALA A 43 9.29 -24.59 14.13
CA ALA A 43 8.46 -25.30 13.16
C ALA A 43 8.32 -24.57 11.82
N MET A 44 8.78 -23.31 11.73
CA MET A 44 8.83 -22.59 10.46
C MET A 44 10.02 -23.08 9.63
N ASN A 45 9.82 -24.20 8.91
CA ASN A 45 10.73 -24.65 7.84
C ASN A 45 10.77 -23.68 6.63
N HIS A 46 9.97 -22.62 6.66
CA HIS A 46 10.00 -21.55 5.68
C HIS A 46 11.08 -20.54 6.08
N ARG A 47 12.27 -20.68 5.50
CA ARG A 47 13.29 -19.63 5.54
C ARG A 47 13.17 -18.76 4.30
N LEU A 48 13.44 -17.47 4.46
CA LEU A 48 13.76 -16.64 3.30
C LEU A 48 14.93 -17.29 2.56
N PRO A 49 14.95 -17.30 1.21
CA PRO A 49 16.07 -17.85 0.49
C PRO A 49 17.36 -17.11 0.85
N SER A 50 18.46 -17.85 0.96
CA SER A 50 19.76 -17.27 1.31
C SER A 50 20.26 -16.34 0.22
N GLU A 51 21.19 -15.45 0.57
CA GLU A 51 21.96 -14.67 -0.41
C GLU A 51 22.58 -15.61 -1.45
N GLY A 52 22.44 -15.28 -2.75
CA GLY A 52 22.91 -16.12 -3.86
C GLY A 52 21.96 -17.23 -4.33
N ASP A 53 20.75 -17.37 -3.74
CA ASP A 53 19.74 -18.30 -4.26
C ASP A 53 19.34 -17.92 -5.69
N SER A 54 19.38 -18.88 -6.62
CA SER A 54 19.12 -18.65 -8.05
C SER A 54 17.70 -18.19 -8.39
N ARG A 55 16.76 -18.28 -7.43
CA ARG A 55 15.41 -17.72 -7.54
C ARG A 55 15.35 -16.23 -7.19
N ILE A 56 16.39 -15.70 -6.55
CA ILE A 56 16.53 -14.28 -6.22
C ILE A 56 17.36 -13.64 -7.33
N THR A 57 16.79 -12.64 -8.00
CA THR A 57 17.53 -11.81 -8.94
C THR A 57 17.97 -10.53 -8.24
N ASP A 58 19.29 -10.31 -8.19
CA ASP A 58 19.82 -9.01 -7.77
C ASP A 58 19.41 -7.94 -8.79
N ARG A 59 18.77 -6.88 -8.30
CA ARG A 59 18.28 -5.78 -9.13
C ARG A 59 19.28 -4.63 -9.27
N THR A 60 20.39 -4.65 -8.54
CA THR A 60 21.38 -3.55 -8.57
C THR A 60 22.10 -3.45 -9.91
N GLU A 61 22.36 -4.59 -10.57
CA GLU A 61 23.01 -4.67 -11.89
C GLU A 61 22.02 -4.91 -13.04
N LEU A 62 20.71 -4.94 -12.76
CA LEU A 62 19.70 -5.32 -13.73
C LEU A 62 19.45 -4.20 -14.75
N MET A 63 20.05 -4.32 -15.93
CA MET A 63 19.87 -3.36 -17.03
C MET A 63 18.57 -3.58 -17.84
N GLY A 64 17.91 -4.72 -17.65
CA GLY A 64 16.72 -5.11 -18.39
C GLY A 64 16.34 -6.57 -18.15
N VAL A 65 15.24 -6.99 -18.77
CA VAL A 65 14.71 -8.35 -18.62
C VAL A 65 14.57 -8.99 -19.99
N ALA A 66 15.14 -10.19 -20.15
CA ALA A 66 14.96 -11.01 -21.34
C ALA A 66 13.75 -11.93 -21.17
N ILE A 67 12.82 -11.90 -22.12
CA ILE A 67 11.61 -12.73 -22.12
C ILE A 67 11.56 -13.51 -23.43
N ALA A 68 11.23 -14.80 -23.39
CA ALA A 68 11.05 -15.61 -24.59
C ALA A 68 9.96 -14.99 -25.50
N ALA A 69 10.22 -14.92 -26.80
CA ALA A 69 9.34 -14.24 -27.74
C ALA A 69 7.88 -14.73 -27.70
N PRO A 70 7.58 -16.04 -27.62
CA PRO A 70 6.21 -16.53 -27.51
C PRO A 70 5.49 -16.05 -26.24
N LEU A 71 6.20 -15.93 -25.12
CA LEU A 71 5.62 -15.44 -23.86
C LEU A 71 5.35 -13.93 -23.91
N ALA A 72 6.25 -13.16 -24.51
CA ALA A 72 6.07 -11.72 -24.67
C ALA A 72 4.87 -11.41 -25.58
N VAL A 73 4.73 -12.12 -26.70
CA VAL A 73 3.59 -11.99 -27.63
C VAL A 73 2.28 -12.33 -26.91
N ALA A 74 2.21 -13.50 -26.26
CA ALA A 74 1.01 -13.90 -25.52
C ALA A 74 0.65 -12.91 -24.40
N ALA A 75 1.63 -12.30 -23.73
CA ALA A 75 1.39 -11.29 -22.71
C ALA A 75 0.82 -9.99 -23.31
N PHE A 76 1.34 -9.53 -24.44
CA PHE A 76 0.83 -8.33 -25.12
C PHE A 76 -0.60 -8.52 -25.62
N GLU A 77 -0.90 -9.70 -26.17
CA GLU A 77 -2.26 -10.07 -26.58
C GLU A 77 -3.21 -10.12 -25.37
N LYS A 78 -2.81 -10.79 -24.28
CA LYS A 78 -3.62 -10.90 -23.06
C LYS A 78 -3.92 -9.53 -22.42
N LEU A 79 -2.93 -8.63 -22.43
CA LEU A 79 -3.05 -7.29 -21.88
C LEU A 79 -3.67 -6.29 -22.87
N ASN A 80 -4.03 -6.75 -24.08
CA ASN A 80 -4.61 -5.93 -25.15
C ASN A 80 -3.82 -4.64 -25.42
N LEU A 81 -2.48 -4.74 -25.46
CA LEU A 81 -1.60 -3.60 -25.72
C LEU A 81 -1.62 -3.25 -27.20
N SER A 82 -2.05 -2.02 -27.53
CA SER A 82 -2.18 -1.55 -28.92
C SER A 82 -0.86 -1.23 -29.62
N ARG A 83 0.25 -1.24 -28.89
CA ARG A 83 1.59 -0.84 -29.37
C ARG A 83 2.46 -2.06 -29.62
N ALA A 84 3.35 -1.98 -30.60
CA ALA A 84 4.19 -3.11 -30.97
C ALA A 84 5.25 -3.38 -29.90
N ILE A 85 5.57 -4.65 -29.64
CA ILE A 85 6.60 -5.06 -28.67
C ILE A 85 7.95 -4.37 -28.94
N GLY A 86 8.27 -4.19 -30.22
CA GLY A 86 9.50 -3.54 -30.69
C GLY A 86 9.67 -2.09 -30.22
N GLU A 87 8.60 -1.42 -29.77
CA GLU A 87 8.68 -0.08 -29.19
C GLU A 87 9.27 -0.08 -27.77
N PHE A 88 9.30 -1.24 -27.11
CA PHE A 88 9.70 -1.37 -25.70
C PHE A 88 10.86 -2.35 -25.49
N ALA A 89 11.12 -3.21 -26.48
CA ALA A 89 12.14 -4.25 -26.40
C ALA A 89 12.82 -4.52 -27.74
N GLU A 90 14.05 -4.99 -27.66
CA GLU A 90 14.83 -5.43 -28.81
C GLU A 90 14.67 -6.94 -29.01
N ALA A 91 14.38 -7.37 -30.25
CA ALA A 91 14.38 -8.79 -30.58
C ALA A 91 15.81 -9.33 -30.67
N ARG A 92 16.11 -10.41 -29.93
CA ARG A 92 17.42 -11.06 -29.88
C ARG A 92 17.25 -12.57 -29.91
N GLY A 93 17.46 -13.20 -31.07
CA GLY A 93 17.56 -14.66 -31.21
C GLY A 93 16.44 -15.46 -30.54
N GLY A 94 15.18 -15.07 -30.74
CA GLY A 94 14.00 -15.75 -30.14
C GLY A 94 13.59 -15.22 -28.76
N THR A 95 14.23 -14.16 -28.27
CA THR A 95 13.85 -13.43 -27.05
C THR A 95 13.58 -11.96 -27.36
N TYR A 96 12.83 -11.28 -26.49
CA TYR A 96 12.76 -9.83 -26.43
C TYR A 96 13.50 -9.35 -25.18
N TYR A 97 14.41 -8.40 -25.37
CA TYR A 97 15.12 -7.75 -24.28
C TYR A 97 14.47 -6.40 -23.96
N PHE A 98 13.78 -6.32 -22.82
CA PHE A 98 13.12 -5.11 -22.34
C PHE A 98 14.08 -4.31 -21.46
N SER A 99 14.44 -3.09 -21.90
CA SER A 99 15.17 -2.16 -21.04
C SER A 99 14.28 -1.69 -19.87
N LEU A 100 14.90 -1.21 -18.78
CA LEU A 100 14.14 -0.60 -17.67
C LEU A 100 13.23 0.55 -18.15
N ARG A 101 13.68 1.34 -19.12
CA ARG A 101 12.87 2.41 -19.74
C ARG A 101 11.68 1.85 -20.51
N GLY A 102 11.88 0.78 -21.26
CA GLY A 102 10.82 0.06 -21.98
C GLY A 102 9.77 -0.49 -21.02
N LEU A 103 10.22 -1.18 -19.96
CA LEU A 103 9.34 -1.69 -18.89
C LEU A 103 8.59 -0.58 -18.17
N ARG A 104 9.24 0.56 -17.88
CA ARG A 104 8.57 1.72 -17.28
C ARG A 104 7.44 2.24 -18.18
N THR A 105 7.72 2.37 -19.47
CA THR A 105 6.73 2.87 -20.45
C THR A 105 5.55 1.90 -20.57
N LEU A 106 5.83 0.59 -20.60
CA LEU A 106 4.79 -0.45 -20.55
C LEU A 106 3.96 -0.38 -19.27
N GLY A 107 4.61 -0.20 -18.11
CA GLY A 107 3.92 -0.05 -16.83
C GLY A 107 2.94 1.12 -16.84
N ILE A 108 3.33 2.27 -17.41
CA ILE A 108 2.45 3.43 -17.56
C ILE A 108 1.24 3.09 -18.44
N LEU A 109 1.45 2.41 -19.57
CA LEU A 109 0.35 2.01 -20.47
C LEU A 109 -0.66 1.06 -19.81
N LEU A 110 -0.27 0.38 -18.73
CA LEU A 110 -1.14 -0.51 -17.96
C LEU A 110 -1.93 0.19 -16.86
N TYR A 111 -1.73 1.50 -16.60
CA TYR A 111 -2.46 2.24 -15.56
C TYR A 111 -3.99 2.18 -15.64
N PRO A 112 -4.65 2.07 -16.82
CA PRO A 112 -6.09 1.81 -16.90
C PRO A 112 -6.54 0.44 -16.37
N GLN A 113 -5.62 -0.52 -16.30
CA GLN A 113 -5.90 -1.92 -15.93
C GLN A 113 -5.52 -2.26 -14.49
N VAL A 114 -4.96 -1.30 -13.74
CA VAL A 114 -4.51 -1.50 -12.37
C VAL A 114 -5.10 -0.46 -11.44
N GLY A 115 -5.36 -0.87 -10.20
CA GLY A 115 -5.74 0.01 -9.09
C GLY A 115 -4.60 0.17 -8.09
N TYR A 116 -4.65 1.24 -7.30
CA TYR A 116 -3.73 1.45 -6.20
C TYR A 116 -4.45 1.17 -4.87
N GLY A 117 -4.02 0.15 -4.14
CA GLY A 117 -4.61 -0.23 -2.86
C GLY A 117 -3.82 0.29 -1.67
N VAL A 118 -4.49 0.91 -0.70
CA VAL A 118 -3.88 1.36 0.56
C VAL A 118 -4.51 0.66 1.77
N LEU A 119 -3.68 0.04 2.59
CA LEU A 119 -4.10 -0.53 3.87
C LEU A 119 -4.05 0.54 4.96
N ASN A 120 -5.21 1.08 5.32
CA ASN A 120 -5.40 2.16 6.28
C ASN A 120 -6.16 1.71 7.55
N GLY A 121 -6.22 0.40 7.81
CA GLY A 121 -6.92 -0.15 8.99
C GLY A 121 -6.22 0.13 10.33
N GLY A 122 -4.91 0.40 10.31
CA GLY A 122 -4.10 0.60 11.52
C GLY A 122 -4.01 2.05 12.00
N SER A 123 -4.07 2.24 13.32
CA SER A 123 -3.71 3.50 13.99
C SER A 123 -2.19 3.73 14.01
N ALA A 124 -1.75 5.00 14.06
CA ALA A 124 -0.34 5.39 14.10
C ALA A 124 0.38 5.11 15.44
N THR A 125 -0.06 4.12 16.24
CA THR A 125 0.37 3.95 17.63
C THR A 125 1.88 3.79 17.80
N THR A 126 2.58 3.16 16.86
CA THR A 126 4.04 3.01 16.91
C THR A 126 4.81 4.31 16.67
N TYR A 127 4.27 5.29 15.93
CA TYR A 127 4.98 6.56 15.65
C TYR A 127 5.07 7.44 16.89
N ALA A 128 4.03 7.41 17.72
CA ALA A 128 3.94 8.15 18.97
C ALA A 128 4.36 7.30 20.19
N ASP A 129 4.94 6.12 19.98
CA ASP A 129 5.36 5.22 21.06
C ASP A 129 6.80 5.52 21.49
N GLU A 130 6.94 6.17 22.65
CA GLU A 130 8.23 6.52 23.22
C GLU A 130 9.16 5.31 23.34
N LYS A 131 8.65 4.18 23.85
CA LYS A 131 9.47 3.00 24.13
C LYS A 131 10.05 2.42 22.85
N LYS A 132 9.24 2.36 21.79
CA LYS A 132 9.70 1.85 20.49
C LYS A 132 10.72 2.78 19.84
N ASN A 133 10.55 4.09 19.94
CA ASN A 133 11.49 5.05 19.35
C ASN A 133 12.81 5.10 20.12
N ARG A 134 12.78 5.09 21.47
CA ARG A 134 13.98 5.02 22.31
C ARG A 134 14.78 3.73 22.07
N ALA A 135 14.10 2.62 21.80
CA ALA A 135 14.75 1.34 21.52
C ALA A 135 15.50 1.27 20.19
N ILE A 136 15.27 2.23 19.26
CA ILE A 136 16.02 2.30 18.00
C ILE A 136 17.42 2.88 18.26
N ASP A 137 17.48 4.04 18.90
CA ASP A 137 18.72 4.70 19.32
C ASP A 137 18.39 5.69 20.45
N GLU A 138 18.94 5.43 21.64
CA GLU A 138 18.68 6.26 22.81
C GLU A 138 19.30 7.66 22.65
N GLY A 139 20.52 7.78 22.14
CA GLY A 139 21.19 9.07 21.99
C GLY A 139 20.45 10.00 21.02
N ALA A 140 20.00 9.47 19.88
CA ALA A 140 19.20 10.21 18.91
C ALA A 140 17.84 10.63 19.51
N PHE A 141 17.20 9.74 20.27
CA PHE A 141 15.93 10.04 20.93
C PHE A 141 16.09 11.18 21.95
N GLU A 142 17.15 11.17 22.76
CA GLU A 142 17.42 12.21 23.75
C GLU A 142 17.59 13.59 23.11
N VAL A 143 18.28 13.66 21.97
CA VAL A 143 18.47 14.91 21.19
C VAL A 143 17.16 15.42 20.59
N LEU A 144 16.30 14.52 20.12
CA LEU A 144 15.05 14.85 19.41
C LEU A 144 13.80 14.81 20.30
N ARG A 145 13.96 14.69 21.62
CA ARG A 145 12.85 14.38 22.54
C ARG A 145 11.70 15.40 22.45
N GLU A 146 12.01 16.69 22.46
CA GLU A 146 10.97 17.73 22.44
C GLU A 146 10.20 17.71 21.12
N ASP A 147 10.90 17.59 19.99
CA ASP A 147 10.30 17.46 18.67
C ASP A 147 9.45 16.19 18.57
N PHE A 148 9.93 15.07 19.12
CA PHE A 148 9.18 13.83 19.19
C PHE A 148 7.84 14.02 19.90
N PHE A 149 7.82 14.62 21.10
CA PHE A 149 6.57 14.81 21.83
C PHE A 149 5.62 15.79 21.14
N ASN A 150 6.16 16.87 20.55
CA ASN A 150 5.39 17.82 19.76
C ASN A 150 4.66 17.15 18.59
N ILE A 151 5.28 16.17 17.93
CA ILE A 151 4.70 15.41 16.82
C ILE A 151 3.79 14.30 17.34
N ALA A 152 4.22 13.57 18.37
CA ALA A 152 3.51 12.44 18.94
C ALA A 152 2.12 12.84 19.43
N ASP A 153 1.98 13.98 20.11
CA ASP A 153 0.69 14.50 20.58
C ASP A 153 -0.27 14.80 19.43
N ARG A 154 0.26 15.25 18.28
CA ARG A 154 -0.53 15.54 17.07
C ARG A 154 -0.86 14.31 16.23
N ALA A 155 -0.08 13.24 16.37
CA ALA A 155 -0.26 11.98 15.64
C ALA A 155 -1.07 10.92 16.42
N LYS A 156 -1.13 11.06 17.74
CA LYS A 156 -1.81 10.11 18.63
C LYS A 156 -3.29 10.00 18.26
N ASN A 157 -3.80 8.76 18.23
CA ASN A 157 -5.17 8.43 17.89
C ASN A 157 -5.62 8.78 16.46
N LEU A 158 -4.71 9.24 15.59
CA LEU A 158 -5.01 9.42 14.18
C LEU A 158 -4.68 8.14 13.38
N PRO A 159 -5.41 7.88 12.28
CA PRO A 159 -4.97 6.93 11.27
C PRO A 159 -3.59 7.30 10.76
N LYS A 160 -2.70 6.32 10.63
CA LYS A 160 -1.34 6.51 10.10
C LYS A 160 -1.31 7.20 8.73
N GLY A 161 -2.32 6.98 7.90
CA GLY A 161 -2.41 7.60 6.58
C GLY A 161 -2.45 9.14 6.64
N ILE A 162 -3.11 9.70 7.66
CA ILE A 162 -3.36 11.16 7.73
C ILE A 162 -2.41 11.89 8.67
N THR A 163 -1.52 11.18 9.37
CA THR A 163 -0.42 11.80 10.11
C THR A 163 0.61 12.39 9.14
N PRO A 164 1.32 13.47 9.51
CA PRO A 164 2.38 14.06 8.70
C PRO A 164 3.42 13.01 8.31
N ALA A 165 3.82 12.98 7.03
CA ALA A 165 4.86 12.09 6.53
C ALA A 165 6.27 12.59 6.89
N TYR A 166 6.39 13.90 7.05
CA TYR A 166 7.60 14.59 7.46
C TYR A 166 7.24 15.90 8.18
N VAL A 167 8.24 16.54 8.74
CA VAL A 167 8.14 17.83 9.44
C VAL A 167 8.90 18.87 8.63
N GLU A 168 8.32 20.05 8.50
CA GLU A 168 8.96 21.18 7.83
C GLU A 168 10.15 21.72 8.63
N LYS A 169 10.99 22.54 8.00
CA LYS A 169 12.19 23.10 8.65
C LYS A 169 11.88 23.94 9.90
N ASP A 170 10.68 24.50 9.97
CA ASP A 170 10.19 25.33 11.09
C ASP A 170 9.48 24.51 12.19
N GLY A 171 9.46 23.18 12.06
CA GLY A 171 8.78 22.28 13.01
C GLY A 171 7.27 22.12 12.76
N SER A 172 6.71 22.77 11.74
CA SER A 172 5.31 22.60 11.37
C SER A 172 5.08 21.25 10.65
N PRO A 173 3.87 20.66 10.75
CA PRO A 173 3.58 19.39 10.10
C PRO A 173 3.51 19.55 8.58
N GLY A 174 4.28 18.75 7.86
CA GLY A 174 4.17 18.66 6.40
C GLY A 174 2.94 17.84 5.95
N PRO A 175 2.77 17.65 4.63
CA PRO A 175 1.81 16.73 4.02
C PRO A 175 1.79 15.35 4.66
N SER A 176 0.60 14.75 4.73
CA SER A 176 0.44 13.38 5.25
C SER A 176 0.93 12.32 4.27
N PHE A 177 1.14 11.10 4.77
CA PHE A 177 1.50 9.96 3.91
C PHE A 177 0.49 9.73 2.79
N LEU A 178 -0.79 9.94 3.07
CA LEU A 178 -1.87 9.70 2.14
C LEU A 178 -2.00 10.83 1.13
N LEU A 179 -1.81 12.08 1.56
CA LEU A 179 -1.75 13.24 0.67
C LEU A 179 -0.61 13.08 -0.35
N LEU A 180 0.57 12.66 0.10
CA LEU A 180 1.72 12.41 -0.79
C LEU A 180 1.50 11.23 -1.74
N LYS A 181 0.80 10.16 -1.30
CA LYS A 181 0.43 9.05 -2.20
C LYS A 181 -0.54 9.51 -3.28
N MET A 182 -1.58 10.26 -2.91
CA MET A 182 -2.54 10.84 -3.86
C MET A 182 -1.84 11.77 -4.85
N TRP A 183 -0.90 12.60 -4.37
CA TRP A 183 -0.08 13.46 -5.21
C TRP A 183 0.75 12.65 -6.21
N SER A 184 1.42 11.59 -5.75
CA SER A 184 2.17 10.67 -6.62
C SER A 184 1.27 9.98 -7.66
N LEU A 185 0.05 9.57 -7.30
CA LEU A 185 -0.91 8.99 -8.25
C LEU A 185 -1.30 9.98 -9.34
N LEU A 186 -1.49 11.25 -8.99
CA LEU A 186 -1.79 12.29 -9.98
C LEU A 186 -0.60 12.56 -10.90
N ILE A 187 0.63 12.55 -10.39
CA ILE A 187 1.84 12.65 -11.24
C ILE A 187 1.87 11.49 -12.24
N HIS A 188 1.60 10.27 -11.78
CA HIS A 188 1.56 9.09 -12.66
C HIS A 188 0.39 9.15 -13.66
N ALA A 189 -0.78 9.63 -13.25
CA ALA A 189 -1.88 9.90 -14.17
C ALA A 189 -1.43 10.88 -15.26
N LEU A 190 -0.76 11.99 -14.88
CA LEU A 190 -0.23 12.97 -15.82
C LEU A 190 0.78 12.36 -16.79
N GLU A 191 1.69 11.50 -16.33
CA GLU A 191 2.63 10.77 -17.19
C GLU A 191 1.89 9.94 -18.24
N TYR A 192 0.82 9.24 -17.85
CA TYR A 192 -0.03 8.50 -18.78
C TYR A 192 -0.70 9.43 -19.81
N ARG A 193 -1.27 10.56 -19.35
CA ARG A 193 -1.90 11.56 -20.23
C ARG A 193 -0.93 12.10 -21.27
N LEU A 194 0.30 12.43 -20.85
CA LEU A 194 1.34 12.94 -21.73
C LEU A 194 1.84 11.88 -22.72
N LEU A 195 1.94 10.61 -22.28
CA LEU A 195 2.41 9.51 -23.12
C LEU A 195 1.37 9.10 -24.19
N THR A 196 0.09 9.14 -23.86
CA THR A 196 -0.97 8.56 -24.69
C THR A 196 -1.85 9.60 -25.39
N GLY A 197 -1.92 10.82 -24.86
CA GLY A 197 -2.89 11.83 -25.28
C GLY A 197 -4.32 11.56 -24.80
N ASP A 198 -4.59 10.40 -24.20
CA ASP A 198 -5.91 10.03 -23.68
C ASP A 198 -6.20 10.79 -22.39
N ARG A 199 -7.29 11.56 -22.35
CA ARG A 199 -7.74 12.33 -21.17
C ARG A 199 -8.97 11.76 -20.46
N GLU A 200 -9.63 10.78 -21.05
CA GLU A 200 -10.95 10.33 -20.61
C GLU A 200 -10.88 9.04 -19.80
N THR A 201 -9.95 8.14 -20.15
CA THR A 201 -9.85 6.83 -19.48
C THR A 201 -9.48 7.01 -18.01
N ALA A 202 -10.27 6.46 -17.09
CA ALA A 202 -9.91 6.44 -15.67
C ALA A 202 -8.63 5.62 -15.46
N VAL A 203 -7.68 6.18 -14.71
CA VAL A 203 -6.39 5.54 -14.42
C VAL A 203 -6.13 5.52 -12.93
N LEU A 204 -5.50 4.44 -12.46
CA LEU A 204 -5.06 4.30 -11.07
C LEU A 204 -6.14 4.63 -10.02
N PRO A 205 -7.36 4.06 -10.10
CA PRO A 205 -8.35 4.23 -9.06
C PRO A 205 -7.77 3.85 -7.69
N LEU A 206 -8.01 4.71 -6.69
CA LEU A 206 -7.54 4.52 -5.33
C LEU A 206 -8.56 3.68 -4.54
N PHE A 207 -8.10 2.54 -4.06
CA PHE A 207 -8.84 1.67 -3.16
C PHE A 207 -8.24 1.74 -1.76
N GLN A 208 -9.08 1.60 -0.75
CA GLN A 208 -8.61 1.47 0.62
C GLN A 208 -9.32 0.39 1.42
N MET A 209 -8.60 -0.10 2.42
CA MET A 209 -9.17 -0.86 3.53
C MET A 209 -9.06 -0.03 4.81
N THR A 210 -10.19 0.26 5.45
CA THR A 210 -10.29 1.01 6.73
C THR A 210 -10.69 0.09 7.88
N SER A 211 -10.71 0.61 9.10
CA SER A 211 -11.35 -0.03 10.25
C SER A 211 -12.39 0.92 10.85
N LEU A 212 -13.21 0.43 11.78
CA LEU A 212 -14.19 1.27 12.49
C LEU A 212 -13.53 2.51 13.12
N ALA A 213 -12.28 2.36 13.60
CA ALA A 213 -11.54 3.45 14.22
C ALA A 213 -10.92 4.44 13.22
N THR A 214 -10.75 4.07 11.94
CA THR A 214 -10.06 4.92 10.96
C THR A 214 -10.96 5.47 9.87
N ASP A 215 -12.13 4.88 9.62
CA ASP A 215 -12.99 5.23 8.49
C ASP A 215 -13.44 6.71 8.51
N GLY A 216 -14.10 7.15 9.60
CA GLY A 216 -14.59 8.52 9.73
C GLY A 216 -13.50 9.59 9.57
N PRO A 217 -12.40 9.54 10.35
CA PRO A 217 -11.30 10.50 10.21
C PRO A 217 -10.66 10.52 8.82
N LEU A 218 -10.62 9.39 8.11
CA LEU A 218 -10.11 9.33 6.74
C LEU A 218 -11.05 10.04 5.75
N GLN A 219 -12.37 9.83 5.88
CA GLN A 219 -13.35 10.50 5.03
C GLN A 219 -13.29 12.03 5.18
N GLU A 220 -13.17 12.52 6.41
CA GLU A 220 -12.99 13.96 6.69
C GLU A 220 -11.68 14.50 6.09
N ALA A 221 -10.60 13.71 6.12
CA ALA A 221 -9.35 14.09 5.50
C ALA A 221 -9.48 14.21 3.97
N TYR A 222 -10.20 13.29 3.31
CA TYR A 222 -10.39 13.32 1.85
C TYR A 222 -11.16 14.55 1.37
N GLN A 223 -12.17 14.98 2.12
CA GLN A 223 -12.89 16.21 1.82
C GLN A 223 -11.96 17.44 1.84
N ARG A 224 -11.04 17.49 2.80
CA ARG A 224 -10.02 18.55 2.89
C ARG A 224 -8.98 18.43 1.78
N TYR A 225 -8.48 17.22 1.50
CA TYR A 225 -7.46 16.97 0.48
C TYR A 225 -7.93 17.36 -0.93
N ARG A 226 -9.22 17.25 -1.24
CA ARG A 226 -9.75 17.67 -2.54
C ARG A 226 -9.50 19.16 -2.82
N GLN A 227 -9.45 19.98 -1.77
CA GLN A 227 -9.20 21.42 -1.86
C GLN A 227 -7.73 21.79 -1.64
N ASP A 228 -6.88 20.81 -1.31
CA ASP A 228 -5.47 21.03 -1.04
C ASP A 228 -4.75 21.45 -2.34
N PRO A 229 -3.95 22.52 -2.33
CA PRO A 229 -3.23 22.99 -3.51
C PRO A 229 -2.36 21.91 -4.18
N LEU A 230 -1.83 20.95 -3.41
CA LEU A 230 -1.03 19.85 -3.97
C LEU A 230 -1.85 18.92 -4.86
N LEU A 231 -3.15 18.77 -4.62
CA LEU A 231 -4.02 17.90 -5.40
C LEU A 231 -4.91 18.67 -6.37
N ALA A 232 -5.50 19.78 -5.96
CA ALA A 232 -6.58 20.44 -6.69
C ALA A 232 -6.19 20.79 -8.14
N GLU A 233 -4.99 21.35 -8.34
CA GLU A 233 -4.47 21.69 -9.67
C GLU A 233 -4.25 20.44 -10.52
N LEU A 234 -3.61 19.41 -9.95
CA LEU A 234 -3.33 18.18 -10.67
C LEU A 234 -4.60 17.37 -10.98
N ILE A 235 -5.61 17.38 -10.10
CA ILE A 235 -6.93 16.78 -10.36
C ILE A 235 -7.54 17.44 -11.60
N ALA A 236 -7.50 18.76 -11.68
CA ALA A 236 -8.04 19.50 -12.83
C ALA A 236 -7.29 19.18 -14.12
N HIS A 237 -5.96 19.02 -14.08
CA HIS A 237 -5.15 18.72 -15.26
C HIS A 237 -5.21 17.25 -15.72
N THR A 238 -5.39 16.31 -14.79
CA THR A 238 -5.34 14.87 -15.08
C THR A 238 -6.71 14.24 -15.26
N HIS A 239 -7.78 14.97 -14.92
CA HIS A 239 -9.16 14.49 -14.84
C HIS A 239 -9.31 13.24 -13.96
N SER A 240 -8.40 13.07 -13.01
CA SER A 240 -8.36 11.94 -12.07
C SER A 240 -8.49 12.50 -10.66
N ASP A 241 -9.38 11.94 -9.85
CA ASP A 241 -9.62 12.41 -8.49
C ASP A 241 -9.40 11.28 -7.48
N PRO A 242 -8.18 11.13 -6.94
CA PRO A 242 -7.87 10.07 -5.99
C PRO A 242 -8.53 10.29 -4.63
N THR A 243 -9.21 11.42 -4.38
CA THR A 243 -10.00 11.63 -3.14
C THR A 243 -11.37 10.94 -3.21
N ARG A 244 -11.79 10.48 -4.40
CA ARG A 244 -12.94 9.57 -4.59
C ARG A 244 -12.51 8.13 -4.34
N VAL A 245 -12.17 7.85 -3.08
CA VAL A 245 -11.62 6.55 -2.69
C VAL A 245 -12.72 5.49 -2.65
N GLU A 246 -12.47 4.36 -3.31
CA GLU A 246 -13.29 3.16 -3.16
C GLU A 246 -12.90 2.45 -1.85
N SER A 247 -13.81 2.45 -0.88
CA SER A 247 -13.51 2.03 0.50
C SER A 247 -14.22 0.74 0.88
N ALA A 248 -13.49 -0.15 1.54
CA ALA A 248 -14.07 -1.28 2.27
C ALA A 248 -13.64 -1.20 3.74
N GLN A 249 -14.61 -1.26 4.65
CA GLN A 249 -14.31 -1.35 6.07
C GLN A 249 -14.02 -2.81 6.43
N GLN A 250 -12.87 -3.05 7.04
CA GLN A 250 -12.53 -4.34 7.61
C GLN A 250 -13.42 -4.60 8.84
N GLY A 251 -14.17 -5.70 8.82
CA GLY A 251 -14.69 -6.31 10.04
C GLY A 251 -13.53 -6.84 10.88
N LEU A 252 -13.54 -6.57 12.19
CA LEU A 252 -12.43 -6.96 13.07
C LEU A 252 -12.31 -8.48 13.23
#